data_AF-A0A1V6EJW6-F1
#
_entry.id   AF-A0A1V6EJW6-F1
#
_cell.length_a   1.000
_cell.length_b   1.000
_cell.length_c   1.000
_cell.angle_alpha   90.00
_cell.angle_beta   90.00
_cell.angle_gamma   90.00
#
_symmetry.space_group_name_H-M   'P 1'
#
loop_
_entity.id
_entity.type
_entity.pdbx_description
1 polymer ?
#
loop_
_entity_poly.entity_id
_entity_poly.type
_entity_poly.pdbx_seq_one_letter_code
_entity_poly.pdbx_strand_id
1 'polypeptide(L)'
;MIFETHAHLLAEQFDQDRNEVIQRALENGILAVLNVSDDMKSSKKAVMLAQQHERVFGSVGVHPHNGADFRDQDVSILKELTSDEKILAIGEIGLDYYYDFCDRTVQREVFVKQLDLAKQLDLPVIIHNREAHKDTIDILSSYGKDIKGVMHCYSGSAESAKILLNLDMYISFTGVITFKNAKRAVEALEVIPLDRLLLETDCPYMSPEPLRGTRNEPKNLIYIARKMAEVKKISYERLLEQLWENSFRLFKKAEKYKQTLETT
;
A
#
# COMPACT_ATOMS: atom_id res chain seq x y z
N MET A 1 -13.69 10.18 -6.89
CA MET A 1 -12.30 10.51 -6.54
C MET A 1 -11.66 9.25 -5.98
N ILE A 2 -10.43 8.96 -6.36
CA ILE A 2 -9.74 7.75 -5.94
C ILE A 2 -8.31 8.11 -5.50
N PHE A 3 -7.88 7.53 -4.38
CA PHE A 3 -6.49 7.54 -3.95
C PHE A 3 -5.95 6.11 -4.12
N GLU A 4 -5.03 5.94 -5.08
CA GLU A 4 -4.21 4.73 -5.24
C GLU A 4 -3.23 4.62 -4.08
N THR A 5 -3.43 3.66 -3.17
CA THR A 5 -2.63 3.54 -1.96
C THR A 5 -1.35 2.71 -2.13
N HIS A 6 -1.18 2.00 -3.25
CA HIS A 6 0.01 1.18 -3.51
C HIS A 6 0.30 1.02 -5.00
N ALA A 7 1.30 1.75 -5.50
CA ALA A 7 1.81 1.63 -6.86
C ALA A 7 3.34 1.67 -6.90
N HIS A 8 3.96 0.89 -7.79
CA HIS A 8 5.40 0.95 -8.06
C HIS A 8 5.66 1.74 -9.36
N LEU A 9 5.39 3.05 -9.36
CA LEU A 9 5.59 3.91 -10.54
C LEU A 9 7.06 4.02 -10.96
N LEU A 10 7.99 3.73 -10.04
CA LEU A 10 9.43 3.68 -10.29
C LEU A 10 9.92 2.34 -10.86
N ALA A 11 9.01 1.37 -11.05
CA ALA A 11 9.35 0.11 -11.70
C ALA A 11 9.77 0.36 -13.16
N GLU A 12 10.75 -0.43 -13.63
CA GLU A 12 11.37 -0.27 -14.96
C GLU A 12 10.34 -0.35 -16.10
N GLN A 13 9.24 -1.07 -15.88
CA GLN A 13 8.13 -1.21 -16.83
C GLN A 13 7.49 0.13 -17.19
N PHE A 14 7.68 1.18 -16.39
CA PHE A 14 7.15 2.52 -16.63
C PHE A 14 8.21 3.53 -17.09
N ASP A 15 9.47 3.15 -17.27
CA ASP A 15 10.54 4.11 -17.57
C ASP A 15 10.31 4.94 -18.84
N GLN A 16 9.60 4.39 -19.82
CA GLN A 16 9.32 5.05 -21.10
C GLN A 16 8.07 5.93 -21.08
N ASP A 17 7.13 5.72 -20.14
CA ASP A 17 5.82 6.37 -20.18
C ASP A 17 5.22 6.74 -18.81
N ARG A 18 6.07 6.85 -17.77
CA ARG A 18 5.64 7.14 -16.39
C ARG A 18 4.76 8.39 -16.28
N ASN A 19 5.13 9.46 -16.97
CA ASN A 19 4.40 10.73 -16.91
C ASN A 19 3.01 10.57 -17.55
N GLU A 20 2.94 9.85 -18.65
CA GLU A 20 1.70 9.52 -19.34
C GLU A 20 0.82 8.58 -18.51
N VAL A 21 1.40 7.65 -17.75
CA VAL A 21 0.66 6.80 -16.79
C VAL A 21 0.03 7.64 -15.68
N ILE A 22 0.78 8.57 -15.10
CA ILE A 22 0.28 9.49 -14.06
C ILE A 22 -0.85 10.37 -14.63
N GLN A 23 -0.67 10.89 -15.84
CA GLN A 23 -1.69 11.69 -16.51
C GLN A 23 -2.97 10.88 -16.81
N ARG A 24 -2.83 9.65 -17.32
CA ARG A 24 -3.97 8.74 -17.55
C ARG A 24 -4.70 8.41 -16.25
N ALA A 25 -3.99 8.28 -15.12
CA ALA A 25 -4.60 8.06 -13.82
C ALA A 25 -5.52 9.24 -13.44
N LEU A 26 -5.02 10.47 -13.58
CA LEU A 26 -5.79 11.68 -13.31
C LEU A 26 -7.05 11.77 -14.18
N GLU A 27 -6.92 11.55 -15.49
CA GLU A 27 -8.03 11.57 -16.44
C GLU A 27 -9.14 10.55 -16.12
N ASN A 28 -8.82 9.51 -15.34
CA ASN A 28 -9.75 8.48 -14.90
C ASN A 28 -10.22 8.65 -13.44
N GLY A 29 -9.97 9.82 -12.83
CA GLY A 29 -10.44 10.18 -11.49
C GLY A 29 -9.59 9.63 -10.34
N ILE A 30 -8.37 9.16 -10.63
CA ILE A 30 -7.35 8.81 -9.63
C ILE A 30 -6.58 10.09 -9.32
N LEU A 31 -6.99 10.76 -8.25
CA LEU A 31 -6.56 12.11 -7.92
C LEU A 31 -5.30 12.12 -7.06
N ALA A 32 -4.94 11.00 -6.45
CA ALA A 32 -3.73 10.82 -5.67
C ALA A 32 -3.15 9.42 -5.89
N VAL A 33 -1.82 9.33 -5.95
CA VAL A 33 -1.10 8.05 -6.08
C VAL A 33 0.04 7.99 -5.07
N LEU A 34 0.07 6.93 -4.27
CA LEU A 34 1.18 6.63 -3.38
C LEU A 34 2.16 5.69 -4.08
N ASN A 35 3.32 6.22 -4.47
CA ASN A 35 4.41 5.41 -4.96
C ASN A 35 5.10 4.71 -3.79
N VAL A 36 5.13 3.39 -3.81
CA VAL A 36 5.78 2.56 -2.79
C VAL A 36 7.19 2.17 -3.22
N SER A 37 8.11 2.17 -2.26
CA SER A 37 9.52 1.79 -2.47
C SER A 37 9.82 0.41 -1.93
N ASP A 38 10.78 -0.29 -2.54
CA ASP A 38 11.15 -1.65 -2.16
C ASP A 38 12.55 -1.73 -1.52
N ASP A 39 13.36 -0.69 -1.68
CA ASP A 39 14.75 -0.64 -1.22
C ASP A 39 15.22 0.82 -0.97
N MET A 40 16.48 0.97 -0.54
CA MET A 40 17.07 2.29 -0.29
C MET A 40 17.20 3.16 -1.55
N LYS A 41 17.37 2.55 -2.73
CA LYS A 41 17.54 3.29 -4.00
C LYS A 41 16.21 3.85 -4.47
N SER A 42 15.17 3.03 -4.48
CA SER A 42 13.79 3.38 -4.78
C SER A 42 13.22 4.35 -3.75
N SER A 43 13.55 4.20 -2.46
CA SER A 43 13.17 5.16 -1.41
C SER A 43 13.66 6.59 -1.72
N LYS A 44 14.93 6.74 -2.13
CA LYS A 44 15.48 8.05 -2.55
C LYS A 44 14.80 8.60 -3.80
N LYS A 45 14.51 7.73 -4.78
CA LYS A 45 13.79 8.09 -6.00
C LYS A 45 12.33 8.47 -5.73
N ALA A 46 11.69 7.87 -4.72
CA ALA A 46 10.30 8.14 -4.37
C ALA A 46 10.12 9.59 -3.90
N VAL A 47 11.08 10.12 -3.12
CA VAL A 47 11.12 11.54 -2.75
C VAL A 47 11.18 12.43 -3.98
N MET A 48 12.11 12.14 -4.90
CA MET A 48 12.25 12.92 -6.14
C MET A 48 10.98 12.90 -6.99
N LEU A 49 10.35 11.73 -7.15
CA LEU A 49 9.11 11.58 -7.91
C LEU A 49 7.96 12.37 -7.26
N ALA A 50 7.81 12.28 -5.94
CA ALA A 50 6.76 13.01 -5.21
C ALA A 50 6.93 14.53 -5.30
N GLN A 51 8.17 15.03 -5.31
CA GLN A 51 8.45 16.46 -5.50
C GLN A 51 8.11 16.95 -6.91
N GLN A 52 8.29 16.10 -7.93
CA GLN A 52 8.05 16.44 -9.34
C GLN A 52 6.57 16.46 -9.72
N HIS A 53 5.72 15.74 -8.99
CA HIS A 53 4.31 15.61 -9.32
C HIS A 53 3.42 15.99 -8.14
N GLU A 54 2.53 16.96 -8.35
CA GLU A 54 1.62 17.46 -7.32
C GLU A 54 0.81 16.34 -6.62
N ARG A 55 0.33 15.38 -7.42
CA ARG A 55 -0.59 14.30 -7.01
C ARG A 55 0.08 12.98 -6.64
N VAL A 56 1.41 12.93 -6.70
CA VAL A 56 2.17 11.74 -6.33
C VAL A 56 2.78 11.94 -4.95
N PHE A 57 2.59 10.93 -4.12
CA PHE A 57 3.17 10.80 -2.80
C PHE A 57 4.15 9.62 -2.79
N GLY A 58 4.95 9.52 -1.73
CA GLY A 58 5.90 8.42 -1.57
C GLY A 58 5.77 7.72 -0.24
N SER A 59 6.20 6.46 -0.19
CA SER A 59 6.66 5.81 1.04
C SER A 59 8.15 5.49 0.91
N VAL A 60 8.79 5.25 2.05
CA VAL A 60 10.19 4.83 2.11
C VAL A 60 10.32 3.60 2.98
N GLY A 61 11.10 2.62 2.55
CA GLY A 61 11.23 1.35 3.24
C GLY A 61 12.02 0.33 2.43
N VAL A 62 12.26 -0.81 3.07
CA VAL A 62 12.96 -1.95 2.49
C VAL A 62 12.10 -3.20 2.61
N HIS A 63 11.70 -3.71 1.45
CA HIS A 63 10.91 -4.91 1.25
C HIS A 63 11.67 -6.14 1.77
N PRO A 64 10.98 -7.19 2.28
CA PRO A 64 11.64 -8.40 2.80
C PRO A 64 12.67 -9.02 1.85
N HIS A 65 12.44 -8.97 0.54
CA HIS A 65 13.39 -9.47 -0.46
C HIS A 65 14.76 -8.78 -0.42
N ASN A 66 14.80 -7.50 -0.03
CA ASN A 66 16.01 -6.68 -0.01
C ASN A 66 16.61 -6.58 1.41
N GLY A 67 16.10 -7.35 2.38
CA GLY A 67 16.53 -7.28 3.78
C GLY A 67 18.02 -7.60 3.98
N ALA A 68 18.63 -8.43 3.12
CA ALA A 68 20.04 -8.78 3.21
C ALA A 68 20.97 -7.58 2.96
N ASP A 69 20.51 -6.56 2.24
CA ASP A 69 21.28 -5.34 1.95
C ASP A 69 21.07 -4.23 2.99
N PHE A 70 20.09 -4.40 3.89
CA PHE A 70 19.79 -3.43 4.93
C PHE A 70 20.91 -3.36 5.97
N ARG A 71 21.27 -2.14 6.38
CA ARG A 71 22.28 -1.85 7.41
C ARG A 71 21.68 -0.92 8.47
N ASP A 72 22.24 -0.94 9.68
CA ASP A 72 21.73 -0.11 10.78
C ASP A 72 21.74 1.40 10.46
N GLN A 73 22.73 1.85 9.69
CA GLN A 73 22.80 3.23 9.22
C GLN A 73 21.62 3.62 8.32
N ASP A 74 21.00 2.67 7.62
CA ASP A 74 19.89 2.94 6.71
C ASP A 74 18.64 3.44 7.44
N VAL A 75 18.46 3.07 8.72
CA VAL A 75 17.39 3.62 9.57
C VAL A 75 17.48 5.14 9.65
N SER A 76 18.69 5.69 9.80
CA SER A 76 18.90 7.14 9.87
C SER A 76 18.62 7.83 8.53
N ILE A 77 18.96 7.17 7.42
CA ILE A 77 18.70 7.67 6.07
C ILE A 77 17.19 7.66 5.78
N LEU A 78 16.49 6.57 6.10
CA LEU A 78 15.04 6.48 5.97
C LEU A 78 14.36 7.59 6.79
N LYS A 79 14.80 7.81 8.03
CA LYS A 79 14.31 8.91 8.87
C LYS A 79 14.49 10.28 8.19
N GLU A 80 15.64 10.55 7.60
CA GLU A 80 15.88 11.80 6.85
C GLU A 80 14.93 11.94 5.67
N LEU A 81 14.73 10.88 4.87
CA LEU A 81 13.83 10.92 3.72
C LEU A 81 12.37 11.22 4.12
N THR A 82 11.93 10.75 5.29
CA THR A 82 10.57 11.05 5.80
C THR A 82 10.35 12.51 6.22
N SER A 83 11.39 13.35 6.22
CA SER A 83 11.26 14.79 6.48
C SER A 83 10.53 15.51 5.34
N ASP A 84 10.53 14.95 4.13
CA ASP A 84 9.71 15.46 3.05
C ASP A 84 8.22 15.21 3.36
N GLU A 85 7.42 16.25 3.17
CA GLU A 85 6.01 16.27 3.57
C GLU A 85 5.14 15.37 2.71
N LYS A 86 5.60 14.99 1.51
CA LYS A 86 4.92 14.04 0.63
C LYS A 86 5.32 12.59 0.87
N ILE A 87 6.23 12.33 1.81
CA ILE A 87 6.50 10.97 2.29
C ILE A 87 5.55 10.63 3.43
N LEU A 88 4.59 9.74 3.11
CA LEU A 88 3.40 9.50 3.92
C LEU A 88 3.52 8.29 4.85
N ALA A 89 4.43 7.36 4.59
CA ALA A 89 4.50 6.08 5.29
C ALA A 89 5.90 5.46 5.28
N ILE A 90 6.13 4.53 6.21
CA ILE A 90 7.24 3.57 6.16
C ILE A 90 6.75 2.31 5.43
N GLY A 91 7.36 1.98 4.31
CA GLY A 91 6.84 0.93 3.42
C GLY A 91 7.50 0.93 2.05
N GLU A 92 7.60 -0.20 1.38
CA GLU A 92 7.05 -1.50 1.75
C GLU A 92 7.95 -2.26 2.74
N ILE A 93 7.37 -2.81 3.81
CA ILE A 93 8.09 -3.57 4.84
C ILE A 93 7.31 -4.84 5.20
N GLY A 94 7.93 -5.86 5.74
CA GLY A 94 7.19 -7.04 6.21
C GLY A 94 7.93 -8.35 5.96
N LEU A 95 7.19 -9.40 5.62
CA LEU A 95 7.69 -10.77 5.52
C LEU A 95 7.17 -11.49 4.26
N ASP A 96 8.07 -12.11 3.48
CA ASP A 96 7.75 -12.99 2.35
C ASP A 96 8.49 -14.32 2.52
N TYR A 97 7.73 -15.38 2.84
CA TYR A 97 8.25 -16.75 2.99
C TYR A 97 8.00 -17.63 1.77
N TYR A 98 7.41 -17.07 0.72
CA TYR A 98 7.13 -17.80 -0.52
C TYR A 98 8.35 -17.78 -1.44
N TYR A 99 8.91 -16.59 -1.70
CA TYR A 99 10.10 -16.47 -2.57
C TYR A 99 11.41 -16.70 -1.81
N ASP A 100 11.42 -16.45 -0.50
CA ASP A 100 12.53 -16.74 0.43
C ASP A 100 13.89 -16.18 -0.07
N PHE A 101 13.88 -15.03 -0.74
CA PHE A 101 15.07 -14.36 -1.29
C PHE A 101 16.01 -13.77 -0.23
N CYS A 102 15.54 -13.68 1.02
CA CYS A 102 16.28 -13.21 2.17
C CYS A 102 15.99 -14.15 3.34
N ASP A 103 17.02 -14.45 4.16
CA ASP A 103 16.85 -15.29 5.35
C ASP A 103 15.73 -14.76 6.26
N ARG A 104 14.85 -15.64 6.72
CA ARG A 104 13.66 -15.25 7.49
C ARG A 104 14.00 -14.55 8.80
N THR A 105 15.14 -14.85 9.41
CA THR A 105 15.62 -14.16 10.61
C THR A 105 15.96 -12.72 10.26
N VAL A 106 16.70 -12.52 9.17
CA VAL A 106 17.04 -11.18 8.66
C VAL A 106 15.78 -10.40 8.28
N GLN A 107 14.81 -11.03 7.60
CA GLN A 107 13.53 -10.37 7.28
C GLN A 107 12.83 -9.87 8.55
N ARG A 108 12.75 -10.69 9.61
CA ARG A 108 12.12 -10.31 10.89
C ARG A 108 12.87 -9.16 11.56
N GLU A 109 14.20 -9.21 11.60
CA GLU A 109 15.02 -8.14 12.19
C GLU A 109 14.84 -6.81 11.46
N VAL A 110 14.87 -6.83 10.13
CA VAL A 110 14.69 -5.64 9.29
C VAL A 110 13.26 -5.11 9.38
N PHE A 111 12.26 -5.99 9.45
CA PHE A 111 10.88 -5.59 9.66
C PHE A 111 10.69 -4.88 11.00
N VAL A 112 11.21 -5.44 12.09
CA VAL A 112 11.16 -4.85 13.44
C VAL A 112 11.82 -3.48 13.48
N LYS A 113 13.04 -3.32 12.92
CA LYS A 113 13.73 -2.02 12.87
C LYS A 113 12.93 -0.93 12.17
N GLN A 114 12.20 -1.28 11.13
CA GLN A 114 11.37 -0.34 10.38
C GLN A 114 10.03 -0.05 11.09
N LEU A 115 9.46 -1.02 11.82
CA LEU A 115 8.32 -0.78 12.72
C LEU A 115 8.70 0.17 13.86
N ASP A 116 9.87 -0.03 14.48
CA ASP A 116 10.39 0.86 15.52
C ASP A 116 10.57 2.30 15.00
N LEU A 117 11.09 2.45 13.78
CA LEU A 117 11.19 3.75 13.12
C LEU A 117 9.81 4.38 12.88
N ALA A 118 8.84 3.61 12.37
CA ALA A 118 7.49 4.10 12.13
C ALA A 118 6.82 4.56 13.44
N LYS A 119 6.95 3.78 14.52
CA LYS A 119 6.49 4.16 15.87
C LYS A 119 7.14 5.44 16.36
N GLN A 120 8.47 5.57 16.20
CA GLN A 120 9.21 6.76 16.61
C GLN A 120 8.70 8.02 15.89
N LEU A 121 8.29 7.90 14.64
CA LEU A 121 7.87 9.02 13.79
C LEU A 121 6.36 9.26 13.74
N ASP A 122 5.56 8.43 14.42
CA ASP A 122 4.09 8.40 14.29
C ASP A 122 3.64 8.34 12.81
N LEU A 123 4.35 7.54 12.01
CA LEU A 123 4.02 7.32 10.60
C LEU A 123 3.32 5.98 10.40
N PRO A 124 2.31 5.90 9.51
CA PRO A 124 1.70 4.63 9.18
C PRO A 124 2.69 3.72 8.42
N VAL A 125 2.44 2.42 8.49
CA VAL A 125 3.22 1.40 7.78
C VAL A 125 2.47 0.78 6.61
N ILE A 126 3.18 0.37 5.56
CA ILE A 126 2.65 -0.43 4.45
C ILE A 126 3.28 -1.82 4.54
N ILE A 127 2.46 -2.81 4.88
CA ILE A 127 2.93 -4.14 5.25
C ILE A 127 2.74 -5.12 4.11
N HIS A 128 3.87 -5.63 3.59
CA HIS A 128 3.93 -6.84 2.80
C HIS A 128 3.77 -8.07 3.68
N ASN A 129 2.92 -8.99 3.27
CA ASN A 129 2.85 -10.27 3.91
C ASN A 129 2.46 -11.38 2.92
N ARG A 130 3.37 -12.33 2.73
CA ARG A 130 3.14 -13.49 1.86
C ARG A 130 3.62 -14.78 2.51
N GLU A 131 2.69 -15.70 2.72
CA GLU A 131 2.90 -16.99 3.42
C GLU A 131 3.53 -16.87 4.83
N ALA A 132 3.54 -15.66 5.41
CA ALA A 132 4.11 -15.33 6.71
C ALA A 132 3.06 -14.82 7.71
N HIS A 133 1.77 -15.07 7.46
CA HIS A 133 0.66 -14.43 8.19
C HIS A 133 0.78 -14.50 9.71
N LYS A 134 1.15 -15.69 10.24
CA LYS A 134 1.27 -15.90 11.68
C LYS A 134 2.34 -15.00 12.28
N ASP A 135 3.54 -15.02 11.72
CA ASP A 135 4.68 -14.26 12.25
C ASP A 135 4.45 -12.76 12.10
N THR A 136 3.84 -12.32 10.99
CA THR A 136 3.45 -10.92 10.81
C THR A 136 2.44 -10.48 11.88
N ILE A 137 1.41 -11.29 12.15
CA ILE A 137 0.41 -10.99 13.19
C ILE A 137 1.05 -10.98 14.57
N ASP A 138 1.91 -11.95 14.90
CA ASP A 138 2.57 -12.03 16.20
C ASP A 138 3.47 -10.81 16.44
N ILE A 139 4.26 -10.41 15.44
CA ILE A 139 5.09 -9.20 15.51
C ILE A 139 4.20 -7.97 15.71
N LEU A 140 3.18 -7.76 14.88
CA LEU A 140 2.30 -6.60 15.02
C LEU A 140 1.55 -6.57 16.35
N SER A 141 1.12 -7.74 16.85
CA SER A 141 0.44 -7.86 18.13
C SER A 141 1.34 -7.42 19.30
N SER A 142 2.66 -7.57 19.18
CA SER A 142 3.61 -7.09 20.19
C SER A 142 3.69 -5.55 20.28
N TYR A 143 3.31 -4.84 19.21
CA TYR A 143 3.18 -3.38 19.20
C TYR A 143 1.76 -2.91 19.59
N GLY A 144 0.78 -3.80 19.57
CA GLY A 144 -0.61 -3.46 19.86
C GLY A 144 -1.16 -2.42 18.87
N LYS A 145 -1.63 -1.28 19.39
CA LYS A 145 -2.19 -0.16 18.60
C LYS A 145 -1.23 1.02 18.46
N ASP A 146 0.04 0.85 18.86
CA ASP A 146 1.06 1.90 18.72
C ASP A 146 1.50 2.06 17.26
N ILE A 147 1.23 1.06 16.42
CA ILE A 147 1.44 1.10 14.98
C ILE A 147 0.09 1.17 14.29
N LYS A 148 0.01 2.00 13.26
CA LYS A 148 -1.10 2.05 12.31
C LYS A 148 -0.55 1.75 10.94
N GLY A 149 -1.36 1.18 10.08
CA GLY A 149 -0.89 0.87 8.74
C GLY A 149 -1.93 0.18 7.90
N VAL A 150 -1.46 -0.34 6.78
CA VAL A 150 -2.25 -1.15 5.87
C VAL A 150 -1.56 -2.50 5.65
N MET A 151 -2.35 -3.57 5.70
CA MET A 151 -1.97 -4.86 5.16
C MET A 151 -2.24 -4.82 3.67
N HIS A 152 -1.19 -4.53 2.90
CA HIS A 152 -1.30 -4.39 1.45
C HIS A 152 -1.51 -5.74 0.77
N CYS A 153 -2.17 -5.73 -0.38
CA CYS A 153 -2.46 -6.88 -1.22
C CYS A 153 -2.95 -8.08 -0.40
N TYR A 154 -4.02 -7.87 0.38
CA TYR A 154 -4.40 -8.84 1.41
C TYR A 154 -4.84 -10.18 0.82
N SER A 155 -4.11 -11.23 1.21
CA SER A 155 -4.32 -12.62 0.77
C SER A 155 -4.66 -13.58 1.92
N GLY A 156 -4.79 -13.05 3.14
CA GLY A 156 -5.10 -13.81 4.36
C GLY A 156 -6.57 -14.24 4.45
N SER A 157 -6.94 -14.91 5.55
CA SER A 157 -8.34 -15.34 5.76
C SER A 157 -9.19 -14.25 6.41
N ALA A 158 -10.51 -14.43 6.42
CA ALA A 158 -11.43 -13.54 7.14
C ALA A 158 -11.15 -13.49 8.66
N GLU A 159 -10.71 -14.60 9.25
CA GLU A 159 -10.33 -14.69 10.67
C GLU A 159 -9.08 -13.87 10.95
N SER A 160 -8.05 -14.00 10.10
CA SER A 160 -6.83 -13.21 10.22
C SER A 160 -7.11 -11.72 10.05
N ALA A 161 -8.04 -11.35 9.16
CA ALA A 161 -8.44 -9.96 8.95
C ALA A 161 -9.05 -9.36 10.22
N LYS A 162 -9.91 -10.12 10.93
CA LYS A 162 -10.49 -9.66 12.21
C LYS A 162 -9.43 -9.39 13.28
N ILE A 163 -8.37 -10.20 13.33
CA ILE A 163 -7.25 -9.97 14.26
C ILE A 163 -6.55 -8.66 13.91
N LEU A 164 -6.22 -8.45 12.64
CA LEU A 164 -5.56 -7.24 12.15
C LEU A 164 -6.40 -5.97 12.39
N LEU A 165 -7.73 -6.06 12.22
CA LEU A 165 -8.65 -4.96 12.52
C LEU A 165 -8.64 -4.58 14.01
N ASN A 166 -8.48 -5.54 14.92
CA ASN A 166 -8.35 -5.26 16.35
C ASN A 166 -7.04 -4.53 16.69
N LEU A 167 -6.03 -4.61 15.82
CA LEU A 167 -4.76 -3.88 15.90
C LEU A 167 -4.81 -2.51 15.19
N ASP A 168 -6.01 -2.04 14.78
CA ASP A 168 -6.22 -0.77 14.06
C ASP A 168 -5.56 -0.72 12.67
N MET A 169 -5.33 -1.88 12.05
CA MET A 169 -4.83 -1.99 10.69
C MET A 169 -5.95 -1.79 9.66
N TYR A 170 -5.61 -1.11 8.58
CA TYR A 170 -6.37 -1.10 7.34
C TYR A 170 -6.02 -2.32 6.49
N ILE A 171 -6.89 -2.64 5.55
CA ILE A 171 -6.70 -3.76 4.62
C ILE A 171 -7.02 -3.27 3.21
N SER A 172 -6.10 -3.45 2.27
CA SER A 172 -6.31 -3.16 0.85
C SER A 172 -6.38 -4.43 0.01
N PHE A 173 -7.00 -4.28 -1.16
CA PHE A 173 -7.17 -5.33 -2.14
C PHE A 173 -6.74 -4.84 -3.52
N THR A 174 -6.07 -5.73 -4.25
CA THR A 174 -5.63 -5.52 -5.63
C THR A 174 -6.62 -6.09 -6.64
N GLY A 175 -6.22 -6.11 -7.92
CA GLY A 175 -6.98 -6.73 -9.01
C GLY A 175 -7.29 -8.21 -8.80
N VAL A 176 -6.59 -8.91 -7.90
CA VAL A 176 -6.86 -10.31 -7.57
C VAL A 176 -8.31 -10.54 -7.16
N ILE A 177 -8.97 -9.59 -6.50
CA ILE A 177 -10.37 -9.75 -6.05
C ILE A 177 -11.38 -9.90 -7.21
N THR A 178 -10.97 -9.50 -8.42
CA THR A 178 -11.78 -9.64 -9.64
C THR A 178 -11.70 -11.03 -10.26
N PHE A 179 -10.75 -11.87 -9.82
CA PHE A 179 -10.52 -13.19 -10.42
C PHE A 179 -11.59 -14.20 -9.99
N LYS A 180 -11.96 -15.09 -10.90
CA LYS A 180 -13.01 -16.11 -10.66
C LYS A 180 -12.72 -17.03 -9.47
N ASN A 181 -11.45 -17.25 -9.14
CA ASN A 181 -11.00 -18.13 -8.06
C ASN A 181 -10.62 -17.38 -6.77
N ALA A 182 -10.88 -16.07 -6.67
CA ALA A 182 -10.49 -15.24 -5.53
C ALA A 182 -11.39 -15.40 -4.28
N LYS A 183 -11.90 -16.62 -4.03
CA LYS A 183 -12.91 -16.88 -3.00
C LYS A 183 -12.48 -16.37 -1.61
N ARG A 184 -11.24 -16.66 -1.22
CA ARG A 184 -10.68 -16.25 0.09
C ARG A 184 -10.61 -14.73 0.24
N ALA A 185 -10.18 -14.02 -0.81
CA ALA A 185 -10.10 -12.56 -0.78
C ALA A 185 -11.49 -11.92 -0.71
N VAL A 186 -12.47 -12.49 -1.43
CA VAL A 186 -13.88 -12.05 -1.37
C VAL A 186 -14.47 -12.28 0.03
N GLU A 187 -14.27 -13.47 0.62
CA GLU A 187 -14.73 -13.79 1.98
C GLU A 187 -14.12 -12.83 3.03
N ALA A 188 -12.84 -12.48 2.88
CA ALA A 188 -12.21 -11.48 3.75
C ALA A 188 -12.82 -10.08 3.54
N LEU A 189 -12.99 -9.65 2.29
CA LEU A 189 -13.59 -8.35 1.97
C LEU A 189 -15.00 -8.21 2.55
N GLU A 190 -15.81 -9.27 2.53
CA GLU A 190 -17.17 -9.26 3.10
C GLU A 190 -17.17 -8.86 4.58
N VAL A 191 -16.24 -9.40 5.38
CA VAL A 191 -16.22 -9.18 6.84
C VAL A 191 -15.55 -7.89 7.28
N ILE A 192 -14.72 -7.25 6.45
CA ILE A 192 -13.95 -6.07 6.82
C ILE A 192 -14.84 -4.81 6.81
N PRO A 193 -14.93 -4.01 7.88
CA PRO A 193 -15.70 -2.77 7.88
C PRO A 193 -15.30 -1.80 6.76
N LEU A 194 -16.27 -1.07 6.20
CA LEU A 194 -16.02 -0.16 5.07
C LEU A 194 -15.01 0.94 5.41
N ASP A 195 -14.95 1.37 6.67
CA ASP A 195 -14.03 2.40 7.18
C ASP A 195 -12.62 1.88 7.52
N ARG A 196 -12.33 0.62 7.17
CA ARG A 196 -11.01 -0.03 7.29
C ARG A 196 -10.50 -0.61 5.97
N LEU A 197 -11.19 -0.29 4.86
CA LEU A 197 -10.77 -0.70 3.52
C LEU A 197 -9.95 0.40 2.84
N LEU A 198 -8.96 -0.04 2.07
CA LEU A 198 -8.22 0.77 1.11
C LEU A 198 -8.23 0.07 -0.25
N LEU A 199 -7.74 0.75 -1.27
CA LEU A 199 -7.85 0.34 -2.66
C LEU A 199 -6.54 0.57 -3.37
N GLU A 200 -6.05 -0.46 -4.04
CA GLU A 200 -4.75 -0.39 -4.71
C GLU A 200 -4.71 -1.21 -6.01
N THR A 201 -3.77 -0.86 -6.88
CA THR A 201 -3.47 -1.67 -8.08
C THR A 201 -2.33 -2.64 -7.86
N ASP A 202 -1.34 -2.26 -7.05
CA ASP A 202 -0.02 -2.90 -7.02
C ASP A 202 0.66 -2.85 -8.42
N CYS A 203 0.39 -1.79 -9.19
CA CYS A 203 0.91 -1.70 -10.56
C CYS A 203 2.45 -1.60 -10.57
N PRO A 204 3.15 -2.24 -11.53
CA PRO A 204 2.66 -2.79 -12.79
C PRO A 204 2.06 -4.22 -12.70
N TYR A 205 1.96 -4.78 -11.51
CA TYR A 205 1.52 -6.16 -11.27
C TYR A 205 0.00 -6.27 -11.11
N MET A 206 -0.49 -7.51 -11.02
CA MET A 206 -1.86 -7.84 -10.59
C MET A 206 -3.02 -7.18 -11.36
N SER A 207 -2.89 -7.03 -12.68
CA SER A 207 -3.97 -6.49 -13.53
C SER A 207 -5.33 -7.17 -13.27
N PRO A 208 -6.40 -6.40 -13.00
CA PRO A 208 -7.73 -6.95 -12.76
C PRO A 208 -8.33 -7.55 -14.03
N GLU A 209 -9.34 -8.41 -13.89
CA GLU A 209 -10.25 -8.75 -14.99
C GLU A 209 -11.03 -7.49 -15.42
N PRO A 210 -11.18 -7.21 -16.73
CA PRO A 210 -10.87 -8.07 -17.89
C PRO A 210 -9.46 -7.89 -18.49
N LEU A 211 -8.56 -7.17 -17.82
CA LEU A 211 -7.23 -6.78 -18.31
C LEU A 211 -6.11 -7.74 -17.88
N ARG A 212 -6.47 -8.94 -17.40
CA ARG A 212 -5.52 -9.91 -16.87
C ARG A 212 -4.47 -10.27 -17.94
N GLY A 213 -3.21 -10.32 -17.52
CA GLY A 213 -2.06 -10.59 -18.40
C GLY A 213 -1.49 -9.37 -19.13
N THR A 214 -2.06 -8.18 -18.92
CA THR A 214 -1.47 -6.90 -19.39
C THR A 214 -0.71 -6.19 -18.27
N ARG A 215 0.11 -5.19 -18.58
CA ARG A 215 0.74 -4.30 -17.59
C ARG A 215 -0.35 -3.52 -16.84
N ASN A 216 -0.37 -3.59 -15.51
CA ASN A 216 -1.35 -2.86 -14.73
C ASN A 216 -1.00 -1.36 -14.66
N GLU A 217 -1.99 -0.51 -14.40
CA GLU A 217 -1.83 0.94 -14.24
C GLU A 217 -2.88 1.47 -13.27
N PRO A 218 -2.64 2.60 -12.57
CA PRO A 218 -3.57 3.12 -11.56
C PRO A 218 -5.00 3.36 -12.07
N LYS A 219 -5.17 3.70 -13.35
CA LYS A 219 -6.51 3.87 -13.97
C LYS A 219 -7.41 2.62 -13.82
N ASN A 220 -6.81 1.44 -13.67
CA ASN A 220 -7.52 0.18 -13.56
C ASN A 220 -8.20 -0.01 -12.19
N LEU A 221 -7.97 0.89 -11.22
CA LEU A 221 -8.68 0.90 -9.93
C LEU A 221 -10.21 0.90 -10.09
N ILE A 222 -10.73 1.44 -11.19
CA ILE A 222 -12.17 1.45 -11.48
C ILE A 222 -12.77 0.03 -11.50
N TYR A 223 -12.04 -0.97 -11.98
CA TYR A 223 -12.51 -2.36 -12.04
C TYR A 223 -12.52 -3.00 -10.65
N ILE A 224 -11.47 -2.71 -9.86
CA ILE A 224 -11.29 -3.21 -8.51
C ILE A 224 -12.35 -2.61 -7.58
N ALA A 225 -12.55 -1.30 -7.63
CA ALA A 225 -13.58 -0.60 -6.87
C ALA A 225 -15.00 -1.07 -7.23
N ARG A 226 -15.30 -1.30 -8.52
CA ARG A 226 -16.60 -1.89 -8.92
C ARG A 226 -16.82 -3.26 -8.30
N LYS A 227 -15.80 -4.12 -8.31
CA LYS A 227 -15.90 -5.44 -7.69
C LYS A 227 -16.06 -5.33 -6.17
N MET A 228 -15.35 -4.41 -5.53
CA MET A 228 -15.50 -4.19 -4.08
C MET A 228 -16.90 -3.72 -3.72
N ALA A 229 -17.49 -2.81 -4.50
CA ALA A 229 -18.84 -2.30 -4.28
C ALA A 229 -19.90 -3.41 -4.44
N GLU A 230 -19.74 -4.28 -5.45
CA GLU A 230 -20.59 -5.46 -5.66
C GLU A 230 -20.57 -6.40 -4.44
N VAL A 231 -19.36 -6.77 -3.97
CA VAL A 231 -19.20 -7.64 -2.79
C VAL A 231 -19.77 -6.99 -1.53
N LYS A 232 -19.55 -5.68 -1.36
CA LYS A 232 -20.09 -4.91 -0.24
C LYS A 232 -21.58 -4.60 -0.34
N LYS A 233 -22.21 -4.85 -1.48
CA LYS A 233 -23.63 -4.56 -1.75
C LYS A 233 -23.98 -3.09 -1.47
N ILE A 234 -23.10 -2.18 -1.88
CA ILE A 234 -23.28 -0.72 -1.79
C ILE A 234 -23.08 -0.09 -3.18
N SER A 235 -23.45 1.19 -3.32
CA SER A 235 -23.17 1.91 -4.56
C SER A 235 -21.67 2.14 -4.74
N TYR A 236 -21.27 2.24 -6.01
CA TYR A 236 -19.88 2.54 -6.39
C TYR A 236 -19.44 3.89 -5.79
N GLU A 237 -20.30 4.88 -5.86
CA GLU A 237 -20.05 6.24 -5.35
C GLU A 237 -19.82 6.22 -3.84
N ARG A 238 -20.67 5.50 -3.08
CA ARG A 238 -20.54 5.38 -1.64
C ARG A 238 -19.25 4.68 -1.23
N LEU A 239 -18.84 3.66 -1.98
CA LEU A 239 -17.55 3.01 -1.78
C LEU A 239 -16.42 4.03 -1.97
N LEU A 240 -16.40 4.73 -3.12
CA LEU A 240 -15.32 5.68 -3.43
C LEU A 240 -15.21 6.80 -2.39
N GLU A 241 -16.33 7.36 -1.94
CA GLU A 241 -16.35 8.34 -0.85
C GLU A 241 -15.68 7.79 0.41
N GLN A 242 -16.06 6.59 0.85
CA GLN A 242 -15.52 6.02 2.07
C GLN A 242 -14.02 5.69 1.93
N LEU A 243 -13.60 5.16 0.79
CA LEU A 243 -12.20 4.81 0.54
C LEU A 243 -11.32 6.07 0.46
N TRP A 244 -11.82 7.15 -0.16
CA TRP A 244 -11.16 8.45 -0.16
C TRP A 244 -10.91 8.92 1.28
N GLU A 245 -11.94 8.96 2.12
CA GLU A 245 -11.81 9.35 3.53
C GLU A 245 -10.87 8.42 4.33
N ASN A 246 -10.88 7.13 4.03
CA ASN A 246 -10.00 6.17 4.69
C ASN A 246 -8.53 6.43 4.36
N SER A 247 -8.20 6.69 3.10
CA SER A 247 -6.83 6.95 2.66
C SER A 247 -6.24 8.16 3.37
N PHE A 248 -6.99 9.27 3.45
CA PHE A 248 -6.53 10.46 4.18
C PHE A 248 -6.50 10.28 5.69
N ARG A 249 -7.39 9.47 6.26
CA ARG A 249 -7.37 9.14 7.70
C ARG A 249 -6.12 8.35 8.09
N LEU A 250 -5.71 7.39 7.25
CA LEU A 250 -4.47 6.64 7.47
C LEU A 250 -3.26 7.52 7.19
N PHE A 251 -3.17 8.09 5.99
CA PHE A 251 -2.05 8.90 5.54
C PHE A 251 -2.23 10.38 5.87
N LYS A 252 -2.33 10.71 7.17
CA LYS A 252 -2.71 12.04 7.67
C LYS A 252 -1.90 13.20 7.10
N LYS A 253 -0.60 12.99 6.76
CA LYS A 253 0.24 14.00 6.12
C LYS A 253 -0.34 14.49 4.78
N ALA A 254 -1.11 13.64 4.08
CA ALA A 254 -1.75 13.99 2.82
C ALA A 254 -2.94 14.95 2.99
N GLU A 255 -3.53 15.06 4.19
CA GLU A 255 -4.76 15.84 4.44
C GLU A 255 -4.64 17.30 3.97
N LYS A 256 -3.47 17.91 4.15
CA LYS A 256 -3.22 19.29 3.74
C LYS A 256 -3.26 19.50 2.22
N TYR A 257 -3.15 18.43 1.43
CA TYR A 257 -3.28 18.47 -0.02
C TYR A 257 -4.71 18.16 -0.49
N LYS A 258 -5.57 17.61 0.38
CA LYS A 258 -6.89 17.09 0.03
C LYS A 258 -7.74 18.12 -0.72
N GLN A 259 -7.86 19.33 -0.19
CA GLN A 259 -8.63 20.40 -0.83
C GLN A 259 -8.11 20.75 -2.24
N THR A 260 -6.80 20.82 -2.42
CA THR A 260 -6.18 21.07 -3.73
C THR A 260 -6.49 19.95 -4.72
N LEU A 261 -6.41 18.70 -4.25
CA LEU A 261 -6.67 17.52 -5.07
C LEU A 261 -8.13 17.43 -5.52
N GLU A 262 -9.09 17.90 -4.71
CA GLU A 262 -10.53 17.86 -4.99
C GLU A 262 -11.00 19.00 -5.92
N THR A 263 -10.24 20.08 -6.04
CA THR A 263 -10.63 21.30 -6.76
C THR A 263 -9.94 21.48 -8.11
N THR A 264 -8.91 20.69 -8.38
CA THR A 264 -8.11 20.71 -9.61
C THR A 264 -8.39 19.46 -10.42
#